data_AF-A0A9X5CMC7-F1
#
_entry.id   AF-A0A9X5CMC7-F1
#
_cell.length_a   1.000
_cell.length_b   1.000
_cell.length_c   1.000
_cell.angle_alpha   90.00
_cell.angle_beta   90.00
_cell.angle_gamma   90.00
#
_symmetry.space_group_name_H-M   'P 1'
#
loop_
_entity.id
_entity.type
_entity.pdbx_description
1 polymer ?
#
loop_
_entity_poly.entity_id
_entity_poly.type
_entity_poly.pdbx_seq_one_letter_code
_entity_poly.pdbx_strand_id
1 'polypeptide(L)' 'VPSRWPAALDRLLRLGGEDAVYVPGHGAAVDAAFVRAQRDALAARFGVSE' A
#
# COMPACT_ATOMS: atom_id res chain seq x y z
N VAL A 1 -0.28 -5.40 15.54
CA VAL A 1 -1.27 -4.80 14.61
C VAL A 1 -0.61 -4.16 13.38
N PRO A 2 0.46 -3.33 13.51
CA PRO A 2 1.09 -2.66 12.34
C PRO A 2 1.58 -3.61 11.23
N SER A 3 2.04 -4.81 11.58
CA SER A 3 2.45 -5.85 10.63
C SER A 3 1.35 -6.36 9.70
N ARG A 4 0.07 -6.03 9.95
CA ARG A 4 -1.05 -6.38 9.05
C ARG A 4 -1.26 -5.39 7.91
N TRP A 5 -0.63 -4.22 7.96
CA TRP A 5 -0.80 -3.18 6.95
C TRP A 5 -0.39 -3.59 5.53
N PRO A 6 0.74 -4.30 5.31
CA PRO A 6 1.11 -4.76 3.97
C PRO A 6 -0.03 -5.53 3.28
N ALA A 7 -0.62 -6.50 3.98
CA ALA A 7 -1.75 -7.29 3.47
C ALA A 7 -3.03 -6.47 3.24
N ALA A 8 -3.24 -5.37 3.98
CA ALA A 8 -4.35 -4.47 3.73
C ALA A 8 -4.14 -3.65 2.45
N LEU A 9 -2.91 -3.16 2.22
CA LEU A 9 -2.54 -2.44 1.00
C LEU A 9 -2.62 -3.35 -0.23
N ASP A 10 -2.22 -4.62 -0.12
CA ASP A 10 -2.36 -5.59 -1.21
C ASP A 10 -3.82 -5.76 -1.64
N ARG A 11 -4.77 -5.74 -0.68
CA ARG A 11 -6.21 -5.81 -0.99
C ARG A 11 -6.71 -4.54 -1.67
N LEU A 12 -6.27 -3.37 -1.20
CA LEU A 12 -6.63 -2.09 -1.83
C LEU A 12 -6.11 -2.01 -3.27
N LEU A 13 -4.86 -2.42 -3.49
CA LEU A 13 -4.23 -2.45 -4.83
C LEU A 13 -4.98 -3.35 -5.80
N ARG A 14 -5.41 -4.54 -5.35
CA ARG A 14 -6.23 -5.44 -6.19
C ARG A 14 -7.61 -4.87 -6.50
N LEU A 15 -8.19 -4.09 -5.60
CA LEU A 15 -9.50 -3.47 -5.81
C LEU A 15 -9.42 -2.28 -6.77
N GLY A 16 -8.36 -1.48 -6.70
CA GLY A 16 -8.17 -0.31 -7.55
C GLY A 16 -7.68 -0.63 -8.95
N GLY A 17 -6.87 -1.68 -9.12
CA GLY A 17 -6.15 -1.93 -10.38
C GLY A 17 -4.95 -0.99 -10.55
N GLU A 18 -4.28 -1.09 -11.70
CA GLU A 18 -2.99 -0.42 -11.96
C GLU A 18 -3.10 1.09 -12.10
N ASP A 19 -4.21 1.58 -12.67
CA ASP A 19 -4.42 3.02 -12.96
C ASP A 19 -5.20 3.76 -11.86
N ALA A 20 -5.42 3.13 -10.70
CA ALA A 20 -6.15 3.74 -9.60
C ALA A 20 -5.38 4.91 -8.97
N VAL A 21 -6.14 5.96 -8.64
CA VAL A 21 -5.69 7.10 -7.84
C VAL A 21 -6.15 6.91 -6.40
N TYR A 22 -5.21 6.90 -5.46
CA TYR A 22 -5.43 6.75 -4.02
C TYR A 22 -5.38 8.12 -3.35
N VAL A 23 -6.43 8.48 -2.62
CA VAL A 23 -6.54 9.76 -1.90
C VAL A 23 -6.27 9.51 -0.41
N PRO A 24 -5.11 9.93 0.13
CA PRO A 24 -4.82 9.82 1.55
C PRO A 24 -5.64 10.82 2.37
N GLY A 25 -5.75 10.58 3.69
CA GLY A 25 -6.41 11.52 4.60
C GLY A 25 -5.74 12.89 4.68
N HIS A 26 -4.46 12.99 4.31
CA HIS A 26 -3.72 14.26 4.18
C HIS A 26 -2.76 14.21 2.97
N GLY A 27 -2.48 15.37 2.38
CA GLY A 27 -1.50 15.49 1.29
C GLY A 27 -2.07 15.26 -0.11
N ALA A 28 -1.19 15.06 -1.09
CA ALA A 28 -1.57 14.89 -2.49
C ALA A 28 -2.12 13.49 -2.78
N ALA A 29 -2.97 13.39 -3.80
CA ALA A 29 -3.37 12.10 -4.37
C ALA A 29 -2.17 11.39 -5.00
N VAL A 30 -2.14 10.06 -4.91
CA VAL A 30 -1.01 9.22 -5.33
C VAL A 30 -1.46 8.07 -6.21
N ASP A 31 -0.54 7.54 -7.00
CA ASP A 31 -0.80 6.40 -7.88
C ASP A 31 -0.58 5.05 -7.17
N ALA A 32 -0.89 3.96 -7.88
CA ALA A 32 -0.67 2.61 -7.39
C ALA A 32 0.82 2.29 -7.14
N ALA A 33 1.75 2.91 -7.87
CA ALA A 33 3.18 2.67 -7.72
C ALA A 33 3.68 3.18 -6.35
N PHE A 34 3.23 4.37 -5.94
CA PHE A 34 3.53 4.92 -4.63
C PHE A 34 3.01 4.00 -3.49
N VAL A 35 1.77 3.51 -3.62
CA VAL A 35 1.18 2.63 -2.61
C VAL A 35 1.93 1.29 -2.52
N ARG A 36 2.37 0.72 -3.65
CA ARG A 36 3.22 -0.49 -3.67
C ARG A 36 4.55 -0.26 -2.95
N ALA A 37 5.24 0.84 -3.23
CA ALA A 37 6.50 1.15 -2.57
C ALA A 37 6.32 1.31 -1.03
N GLN A 38 5.20 1.90 -0.61
CA GLN A 38 4.88 2.04 0.81
C GLN A 38 4.60 0.69 1.47
N ARG A 39 3.86 -0.18 0.78
CA ARG A 39 3.62 -1.57 1.18
C ARG A 39 4.92 -2.34 1.36
N ASP A 40 5.86 -2.22 0.42
CA ASP A 40 7.15 -2.91 0.48
C ASP A 40 8.02 -2.41 1.63
N ALA A 41 8.03 -1.10 1.88
CA ALA A 41 8.74 -0.52 3.03
C ALA A 41 8.20 -1.06 4.37
N LEU A 42 6.88 -1.23 4.48
CA LEU A 42 6.25 -1.81 5.67
C LEU A 42 6.53 -3.31 5.79
N ALA A 43 6.48 -4.06 4.69
CA ALA A 43 6.82 -5.49 4.67
C ALA A 43 8.26 -5.73 5.14
N ALA A 44 9.22 -4.97 4.61
CA ALA A 44 10.62 -5.03 5.03
C ALA A 44 10.80 -4.66 6.50
N ARG A 45 10.15 -3.57 6.96
CA ARG A 45 10.23 -3.12 8.36
C ARG A 45 9.72 -4.16 9.36
N PHE A 46 8.70 -4.93 8.98
CA PHE A 46 8.06 -5.90 9.87
C PHE A 46 8.47 -7.36 9.58
N GLY A 47 9.38 -7.61 8.64
CA GLY A 47 9.85 -8.95 8.29
C GLY A 47 8.74 -9.87 7.77
N VAL A 48 7.75 -9.31 7.08
CA VAL A 48 6.61 -10.07 6.54
C VAL A 48 6.89 -10.34 5.06
N SER A 49 7.16 -11.59 4.72
CA SER A 49 7.15 -12.09 3.35
C SER A 49 5.71 -12.41 2.93
N GLU A 50 5.39 -12.27 1.64
CA GLU A 50 4.11 -12.76 1.09
C GLU A 50 3.89 -14.25 1.35
#